data_AF-A0A3D1VJ36-F1
#
_entry.id   AF-A0A3D1VJ36-F1
#
_cell.length_a   1.000
_cell.length_b   1.000
_cell.length_c   1.000
_cell.angle_alpha   90.00
_cell.angle_beta   90.00
_cell.angle_gamma   90.00
#
_symmetry.space_group_name_H-M   'P 1'
#
loop_
_entity.id
_entity.type
_entity.pdbx_description
1 polymer ?
#
loop_
_entity_poly.entity_id
_entity_poly.type
_entity_poly.pdbx_seq_one_letter_code
_entity_poly.pdbx_strand_id
1 'polypeptide(L)'
;MKKKIIFIVSLLLALSIPSVAYAEEYGNTYPAYVPVSGGAYIEVQCALGRGTLVFAREYKDGYFGFYGSGYSPANISRSTISGTYYTAAGAKYNARVNAMGEAQYYRETSTRYEWTNLNVTKIYNTNVKFEDFKDDRANIIDLFSYDPVTYLWLACTVVIILLLMYIAWRSSCD
;
A
#
# COMPACT_ATOMS: atom_id res chain seq x y z
N MET A 1 -37.11 -29.73 0.32
CA MET A 1 -36.75 -28.53 1.11
C MET A 1 -35.43 -28.67 1.85
N LYS A 2 -35.21 -29.69 2.69
CA LYS A 2 -33.95 -29.90 3.44
C LYS A 2 -32.67 -29.84 2.58
N LYS A 3 -32.67 -30.47 1.40
CA LYS A 3 -31.52 -30.47 0.46
C LYS A 3 -31.17 -29.07 -0.09
N LYS A 4 -32.18 -28.23 -0.38
CA LYS A 4 -32.00 -26.84 -0.85
C LYS A 4 -31.44 -25.93 0.26
N ILE A 5 -31.87 -26.17 1.51
CA ILE A 5 -31.37 -25.43 2.68
C ILE A 5 -29.89 -25.78 2.93
N ILE A 6 -29.52 -27.05 2.88
CA ILE A 6 -28.11 -27.48 3.02
C ILE A 6 -27.25 -26.84 1.93
N PHE A 7 -27.72 -26.82 0.67
CA PHE A 7 -27.00 -26.16 -0.42
C PHE A 7 -26.78 -24.66 -0.19
N ILE A 8 -27.83 -23.94 0.22
CA ILE A 8 -27.75 -22.50 0.50
C ILE A 8 -26.80 -22.23 1.69
N VAL A 9 -26.85 -23.05 2.73
CA VAL A 9 -25.97 -22.92 3.91
C VAL A 9 -24.50 -23.19 3.54
N SER A 10 -24.22 -24.22 2.73
CA SER A 10 -22.86 -24.50 2.26
C SER A 10 -22.31 -23.42 1.33
N LEU A 11 -23.14 -22.86 0.46
CA LEU A 11 -22.77 -21.76 -0.42
C LEU A 11 -22.48 -20.48 0.38
N LEU A 12 -23.33 -20.16 1.37
CA LEU A 12 -23.11 -19.02 2.27
C LEU A 12 -21.83 -19.20 3.10
N LEU A 13 -21.54 -20.42 3.58
CA LEU A 13 -20.31 -20.70 4.31
C LEU A 13 -19.06 -20.51 3.42
N ALA A 14 -19.10 -20.99 2.18
CA ALA A 14 -17.99 -20.86 1.24
C ALA A 14 -17.76 -19.39 0.80
N LEU A 15 -18.84 -18.61 0.64
CA LEU A 15 -18.77 -17.17 0.37
C LEU A 15 -18.39 -16.36 1.62
N SER A 16 -18.53 -16.93 2.81
CA SER A 16 -18.19 -16.28 4.08
C SER A 16 -16.74 -16.44 4.50
N ILE A 17 -15.89 -17.18 3.76
CA ILE A 17 -14.45 -17.20 3.99
C ILE A 17 -13.93 -15.81 3.59
N PRO A 18 -13.69 -14.90 4.54
CA PRO A 18 -13.20 -13.60 4.15
C PRO A 18 -11.70 -13.78 3.99
N SER A 19 -11.20 -13.71 2.76
CA SER A 19 -9.80 -13.32 2.56
C SER A 19 -9.69 -11.87 3.02
N VAL A 20 -9.53 -11.67 4.34
CA VAL A 20 -9.30 -10.36 4.92
C VAL A 20 -7.88 -9.94 4.53
N ALA A 21 -7.78 -9.26 3.40
CA ALA A 21 -6.58 -8.52 3.06
C ALA A 21 -6.74 -7.13 3.68
N TYR A 22 -5.85 -6.80 4.61
CA TYR A 22 -5.79 -5.49 5.24
C TYR A 22 -4.88 -4.60 4.40
N ALA A 23 -5.37 -3.41 4.07
CA ALA A 23 -4.59 -2.36 3.47
C ALA A 23 -4.92 -1.05 4.15
N GLU A 24 -3.91 -0.24 4.40
CA GLU A 24 -4.10 1.07 5.00
C GLU A 24 -4.73 2.02 4.00
N GLU A 25 -5.87 2.60 4.37
CA GLU A 25 -6.55 3.60 3.56
C GLU A 25 -5.92 4.98 3.81
N TYR A 26 -5.00 5.36 2.94
CA TYR A 26 -4.51 6.74 2.87
C TYR A 26 -5.43 7.58 2.00
N GLY A 27 -5.65 8.86 2.35
CA GLY A 27 -6.44 9.71 1.46
C GLY A 27 -5.71 10.00 0.15
N ASN A 28 -6.48 10.33 -0.90
CA ASN A 28 -5.97 10.50 -2.27
C ASN A 28 -6.22 11.92 -2.80
N THR A 29 -6.28 12.91 -1.91
CA THR A 29 -6.40 14.32 -2.29
C THR A 29 -5.04 14.99 -2.19
N TYR A 30 -4.59 15.55 -3.30
CA TYR A 30 -3.32 16.26 -3.36
C TYR A 30 -3.37 17.49 -2.43
N PRO A 31 -2.40 17.69 -1.52
CA PRO A 31 -2.48 18.78 -0.56
C PRO A 31 -2.41 20.16 -1.21
N ALA A 32 -3.32 21.07 -0.82
CA ALA A 32 -3.47 22.39 -1.46
C ALA A 32 -2.24 23.30 -1.34
N TYR A 33 -1.38 23.08 -0.34
CA TYR A 33 -0.15 23.86 -0.14
C TYR A 33 1.00 23.42 -1.06
N VAL A 34 0.83 22.34 -1.82
CA VAL A 34 1.84 21.90 -2.78
C VAL A 34 1.60 22.58 -4.13
N PRO A 35 2.59 23.28 -4.71
CA PRO A 35 2.38 24.13 -5.89
C PRO A 35 2.29 23.35 -7.21
N VAL A 36 2.35 22.01 -7.17
CA VAL A 36 2.29 21.12 -8.34
C VAL A 36 1.15 20.13 -8.17
N SER A 37 0.54 19.68 -9.27
CA SER A 37 -0.66 18.82 -9.27
C SER A 37 -0.42 17.43 -9.88
N GLY A 38 0.85 17.02 -9.99
CA GLY A 38 1.25 15.76 -10.62
C GLY A 38 2.34 15.02 -9.85
N GLY A 39 2.80 13.91 -10.43
CA GLY A 39 3.85 13.07 -9.86
C GLY A 39 3.38 12.06 -8.81
N ALA A 40 4.36 11.46 -8.15
CA ALA A 40 4.19 10.59 -7.00
C ALA A 40 4.30 11.44 -5.72
N TYR A 41 3.31 11.41 -4.84
CA TYR A 41 3.33 12.21 -3.61
C TYR A 41 3.06 11.37 -2.37
N ILE A 42 3.70 11.76 -1.27
CA ILE A 42 3.54 11.16 0.05
C ILE A 42 3.46 12.29 1.06
N GLU A 43 2.27 12.53 1.60
CA GLU A 43 2.04 13.51 2.66
C GLU A 43 2.28 12.87 4.02
N VAL A 44 3.17 13.46 4.80
CA VAL A 44 3.77 12.86 6.00
C VAL A 44 3.81 13.85 7.17
N GLN A 45 3.83 13.29 8.38
CA GLN A 45 4.22 13.98 9.61
C GLN A 45 5.68 13.69 9.93
N CYS A 46 6.46 14.74 10.20
CA CYS A 46 7.82 14.60 10.73
C CYS A 46 8.17 15.73 11.71
N ALA A 47 9.44 15.82 12.11
CA ALA A 47 9.94 16.86 13.02
C ALA A 47 9.85 18.29 12.45
N LEU A 48 9.81 18.44 11.12
CA LEU A 48 9.58 19.72 10.44
C LEU A 48 8.09 20.10 10.36
N GLY A 49 7.21 19.28 10.94
CA GLY A 49 5.76 19.41 10.84
C GLY A 49 5.15 18.54 9.76
N ARG A 50 3.96 18.93 9.30
CA ARG A 50 3.28 18.29 8.17
C ARG A 50 3.87 18.77 6.85
N GLY A 51 4.11 17.86 5.93
CA GLY A 51 4.60 18.20 4.60
C GLY A 51 4.48 17.05 3.61
N THR A 52 4.84 17.30 2.36
CA THR A 52 4.62 16.38 1.24
C THR A 52 5.92 16.17 0.48
N LEU A 53 6.34 14.91 0.41
CA LEU A 53 7.35 14.46 -0.54
C LEU A 53 6.71 14.37 -1.92
N VAL A 54 7.36 14.93 -2.94
CA VAL A 54 6.93 14.87 -4.34
C VAL A 54 8.07 14.38 -5.21
N PHE A 55 7.80 13.34 -6.00
CA PHE A 55 8.71 12.69 -6.92
C PHE A 55 8.12 12.64 -8.33
N ALA A 56 8.94 12.27 -9.31
CA ALA A 56 8.47 12.01 -10.67
C ALA A 56 7.43 10.88 -10.70
N ARG A 57 6.57 10.90 -11.73
CA ARG A 57 5.40 10.01 -11.81
C ARG A 57 5.78 8.53 -11.92
N GLU A 58 6.95 8.20 -12.47
CA GLU A 58 7.36 6.79 -12.59
C GLU A 58 7.48 6.09 -11.23
N TYR A 59 7.72 6.82 -10.15
CA TYR A 59 7.93 6.26 -8.81
C TYR A 59 6.62 5.96 -8.05
N LYS A 60 5.47 6.02 -8.72
CA LYS A 60 4.18 5.75 -8.06
C LYS A 60 4.05 4.29 -7.60
N ASP A 61 4.61 3.35 -8.36
CA ASP A 61 4.34 1.92 -8.18
C ASP A 61 5.66 1.13 -8.16
N GLY A 62 5.87 0.29 -7.15
CA GLY A 62 7.00 -0.67 -7.09
C GLY A 62 8.35 -0.11 -6.61
N TYR A 63 8.36 1.10 -6.03
CA TYR A 63 9.60 1.77 -5.58
C TYR A 63 9.66 2.02 -4.08
N PHE A 64 8.51 2.02 -3.39
CA PHE A 64 8.43 2.44 -2.01
C PHE A 64 7.88 1.34 -1.10
N GLY A 65 8.57 1.12 0.01
CA GLY A 65 8.08 0.38 1.17
C GLY A 65 8.36 1.18 2.44
N PHE A 66 8.60 0.48 3.56
CA PHE A 66 8.84 1.11 4.87
C PHE A 66 10.23 0.78 5.44
N TYR A 67 10.85 1.77 6.07
CA TYR A 67 12.12 1.59 6.78
C TYR A 67 11.85 1.07 8.20
N GLY A 68 12.32 -0.15 8.50
CA GLY A 68 12.11 -0.78 9.80
C GLY A 68 10.63 -1.05 10.11
N SER A 69 10.20 -0.74 11.33
CA SER A 69 8.81 -0.86 11.80
C SER A 69 8.06 0.47 11.87
N GLY A 70 8.67 1.57 11.38
CA GLY A 70 8.06 2.90 11.40
C GLY A 70 7.36 3.27 10.08
N TYR A 71 6.85 4.49 10.00
CA TYR A 71 6.18 5.02 8.80
C TYR A 71 7.13 5.73 7.81
N SER A 72 8.45 5.71 8.06
CA SER A 72 9.47 6.24 7.14
C SER A 72 9.40 5.55 5.78
N PRO A 73 9.07 6.27 4.69
CA PRO A 73 9.14 5.72 3.34
C PRO A 73 10.57 5.30 3.03
N ALA A 74 10.72 4.07 2.55
CA ALA A 74 11.99 3.51 2.10
C ALA A 74 11.96 3.21 0.62
N ASN A 75 13.08 3.44 -0.05
CA ASN A 75 13.26 3.07 -1.44
C ASN A 75 13.75 1.61 -1.52
N ILE A 76 12.97 0.76 -2.17
CA ILE A 76 13.28 -0.67 -2.35
C ILE A 76 14.01 -0.96 -3.67
N SER A 77 14.38 0.08 -4.41
CA SER A 77 15.14 -0.01 -5.66
C SER A 77 16.63 0.30 -5.47
N ARG A 78 17.41 0.05 -6.53
CA ARG A 78 18.88 0.19 -6.53
C ARG A 78 19.39 1.61 -6.78
N SER A 79 18.52 2.54 -7.18
CA SER A 79 18.90 3.90 -7.56
C SER A 79 18.26 4.92 -6.63
N THR A 80 18.96 6.00 -6.35
CA THR A 80 18.42 7.10 -5.54
C THR A 80 17.28 7.79 -6.26
N ILE A 81 16.15 7.94 -5.56
CA ILE A 81 14.98 8.67 -6.04
C ILE A 81 15.09 10.11 -5.55
N SER A 82 15.17 11.06 -6.48
CA SER A 82 15.25 12.49 -6.18
C SER A 82 13.87 13.13 -6.25
N GLY A 83 13.62 14.12 -5.39
CA GLY A 83 12.35 14.82 -5.32
C GLY A 83 12.45 16.13 -4.56
N THR A 84 11.29 16.62 -4.14
CA THR A 84 11.16 17.84 -3.34
C THR A 84 10.26 17.57 -2.14
N TYR A 85 10.60 18.16 -1.01
CA TYR A 85 9.75 18.17 0.17
C TYR A 85 9.16 19.56 0.39
N TYR A 86 7.84 19.66 0.37
CA TYR A 86 7.08 20.88 0.63
C TYR A 86 6.44 20.80 2.01
N THR A 87 6.79 21.72 2.91
CA THR A 87 6.13 21.80 4.22
C THR A 87 4.80 22.56 4.10
N ALA A 88 3.82 22.22 4.93
CA ALA A 88 2.57 22.97 5.05
C ALA A 88 2.81 24.43 5.51
N ALA A 89 3.94 24.69 6.16
CA ALA A 89 4.39 26.03 6.56
C ALA A 89 4.98 26.86 5.39
N GLY A 90 5.08 26.31 4.19
CA GLY A 90 5.52 27.02 2.97
C GLY A 90 7.01 26.91 2.65
N ALA A 91 7.81 26.21 3.45
CA ALA A 91 9.21 25.92 3.13
C ALA A 91 9.35 24.77 2.11
N LYS A 92 10.39 24.85 1.27
CA LYS A 92 10.74 23.88 0.22
C LYS A 92 12.16 23.36 0.47
N TYR A 93 12.32 22.04 0.40
CA TYR A 93 13.62 21.37 0.53
C TYR A 93 13.85 20.41 -0.63
N ASN A 94 15.11 20.25 -1.03
CA ASN A 94 15.48 19.11 -1.87
C ASN A 94 15.27 17.83 -1.06
N ALA A 95 14.67 16.82 -1.66
CA ALA A 95 14.43 15.54 -1.02
C ALA A 95 15.03 14.42 -1.83
N ARG A 96 15.40 13.34 -1.15
CA ARG A 96 15.80 12.10 -1.81
C ARG A 96 15.41 10.90 -0.97
N VAL A 97 15.32 9.75 -1.61
CA VAL A 97 15.25 8.46 -0.92
C VAL A 97 16.39 7.61 -1.48
N ASN A 98 17.44 7.43 -0.67
CA ASN A 98 18.65 6.75 -1.11
C ASN A 98 18.36 5.30 -1.47
N ALA A 99 19.17 4.68 -2.34
CA ALA A 99 19.02 3.27 -2.67
C ALA A 99 18.99 2.40 -1.40
N MET A 100 17.97 1.55 -1.24
CA MET A 100 17.76 0.72 -0.04
C MET A 100 17.76 1.52 1.28
N GLY A 101 17.35 2.79 1.24
CA GLY A 101 17.38 3.71 2.38
C GLY A 101 16.07 4.46 2.59
N GLU A 102 15.99 5.22 3.68
CA GLU A 102 14.82 6.02 4.02
C GLU A 102 14.82 7.43 3.41
N ALA A 103 13.67 8.09 3.49
CA ALA A 103 13.48 9.43 2.97
C ALA A 103 14.31 10.48 3.75
N GLN A 104 15.01 11.31 3.00
CA GLN A 104 15.90 12.37 3.48
C GLN A 104 15.55 13.70 2.84
N TYR A 105 15.77 14.79 3.58
CA TYR A 105 15.75 16.14 3.04
C TYR A 105 17.14 16.76 3.17
N TYR A 106 17.44 17.67 2.25
CA TYR A 106 18.68 18.41 2.26
C TYR A 106 18.53 19.61 3.20
N ARG A 107 19.38 19.66 4.21
CA ARG A 107 19.46 20.76 5.16
C ARG A 107 20.68 21.61 4.84
N GLU A 108 20.40 22.84 4.44
CA GLU A 108 21.42 23.87 4.26
C GLU A 108 21.36 24.85 5.44
N THR A 109 22.50 25.04 6.09
CA THR A 109 22.74 26.12 7.07
C THR A 109 24.02 26.82 6.66
N SER A 110 24.33 27.96 7.29
CA SER A 110 25.56 28.71 6.99
C SER A 110 26.85 27.88 7.14
N THR A 111 26.82 26.79 7.93
CA THR A 111 28.00 25.98 8.27
C THR A 111 27.85 24.48 7.97
N ARG A 112 26.68 24.01 7.54
CA ARG A 112 26.44 22.57 7.29
C ARG A 112 25.55 22.35 6.09
N TYR A 113 25.95 21.35 5.31
CA TYR A 113 25.31 20.89 4.08
C TYR A 113 25.19 19.37 4.18
N GLU A 114 24.03 18.88 4.63
CA GLU A 114 23.87 17.47 4.88
C GLU A 114 22.48 16.96 4.56
N TRP A 115 22.42 15.69 4.17
CA TRP A 115 21.18 14.96 4.03
C TRP A 115 20.76 14.45 5.40
N THR A 116 19.59 14.89 5.86
CA THR A 116 19.02 14.51 7.16
C THR A 116 17.79 13.63 6.93
N ASN A 117 17.66 12.56 7.70
CA ASN A 117 16.48 11.68 7.61
C ASN A 117 15.22 12.44 8.04
N LEU A 118 14.11 12.25 7.32
CA LEU A 118 12.84 12.87 7.69
C LEU A 118 12.31 12.30 9.01
N ASN A 119 12.55 11.00 9.28
CA ASN A 119 11.98 10.27 10.42
C ASN A 119 10.45 10.43 10.48
N VAL A 120 9.75 9.85 9.51
CA VAL A 120 8.29 9.99 9.38
C VAL A 120 7.58 9.21 10.46
N THR A 121 6.66 9.87 11.16
CA THR A 121 5.85 9.26 12.22
C THR A 121 4.45 8.86 11.77
N LYS A 122 3.96 9.45 10.67
CA LYS A 122 2.63 9.17 10.12
C LYS A 122 2.55 9.56 8.64
N ILE A 123 1.79 8.80 7.86
CA ILE A 123 1.38 9.16 6.49
C ILE A 123 -0.10 9.57 6.51
N TYR A 124 -0.45 10.66 5.83
CA TYR A 124 -1.83 11.19 5.78
C TYR A 124 -2.51 10.89 4.46
N ASN A 125 -1.87 11.29 3.36
CA ASN A 125 -2.40 11.16 2.02
C ASN A 125 -1.28 10.73 1.08
N THR A 126 -1.57 9.86 0.13
CA THR A 126 -0.60 9.46 -0.88
C THR A 126 -1.29 8.92 -2.13
N ASN A 127 -0.64 9.07 -3.27
CA ASN A 127 -0.98 8.32 -4.49
C ASN A 127 0.09 7.27 -4.85
N VAL A 128 1.08 7.08 -3.98
CA VAL A 128 2.11 6.05 -4.09
C VAL A 128 1.57 4.76 -3.54
N LYS A 129 1.93 3.67 -4.21
CA LYS A 129 1.67 2.31 -3.76
C LYS A 129 2.84 1.83 -2.92
N PHE A 130 2.56 1.58 -1.65
CA PHE A 130 3.51 1.03 -0.69
C PHE A 130 3.47 -0.49 -0.67
N GLU A 131 4.65 -1.09 -0.67
CA GLU A 131 4.85 -2.52 -0.40
C GLU A 131 5.29 -2.72 1.05
N ASP A 132 4.62 -3.61 1.76
CA ASP A 132 5.01 -4.05 3.09
C ASP A 132 4.67 -5.52 3.29
N PHE A 133 5.65 -6.29 3.76
CA PHE A 133 5.49 -7.70 4.09
C PHE A 133 5.52 -7.96 5.60
N LYS A 134 5.68 -6.92 6.42
CA LYS A 134 5.82 -7.03 7.87
C LYS A 134 4.58 -6.64 8.64
N ASP A 135 3.77 -5.73 8.09
CA ASP A 135 2.63 -5.12 8.76
C ASP A 135 1.59 -4.66 7.73
N ASP A 136 0.41 -4.26 8.19
CA ASP A 136 -0.74 -3.90 7.35
C ASP A 136 -0.67 -2.43 6.83
N ARG A 137 0.54 -1.89 6.66
CA ARG A 137 0.80 -0.50 6.24
C ARG A 137 0.79 -0.31 4.72
N ALA A 138 0.85 -1.41 3.97
CA ALA A 138 0.68 -1.40 2.53
C ALA A 138 -0.72 -0.89 2.17
N ASN A 139 -0.82 -0.11 1.10
CA ASN A 139 -2.11 0.41 0.60
C ASN A 139 -2.56 -0.25 -0.71
N ILE A 140 -1.85 -1.31 -1.13
CA ILE A 140 -2.34 -2.23 -2.15
C ILE A 140 -2.83 -3.48 -1.42
N ILE A 141 -4.07 -3.85 -1.71
CA ILE A 141 -4.56 -5.20 -1.40
C ILE A 141 -3.99 -6.13 -2.46
N ASP A 142 -2.95 -6.88 -2.11
CA ASP A 142 -2.56 -8.04 -2.91
C ASP A 142 -3.43 -9.23 -2.51
N LEU A 143 -4.64 -9.29 -3.09
CA LEU A 143 -5.60 -10.37 -2.87
C LEU A 143 -5.02 -11.74 -3.28
N PHE A 144 -3.95 -11.72 -4.09
CA PHE A 144 -3.24 -12.87 -4.63
C PHE A 144 -1.74 -12.62 -4.47
N SER A 145 -1.28 -12.47 -3.22
CA SER A 145 0.15 -12.58 -2.92
C SER A 145 0.72 -13.72 -3.76
N TYR A 146 1.88 -13.54 -4.38
CA TYR A 146 2.56 -14.48 -5.28
C TYR A 146 2.80 -15.90 -4.68
N ASP A 147 2.17 -16.24 -3.56
CA ASP A 147 2.06 -17.54 -2.95
C ASP A 147 1.17 -18.50 -3.78
N PRO A 148 1.76 -19.49 -4.47
CA PRO A 148 1.03 -20.51 -5.23
C PRO A 148 0.05 -21.33 -4.37
N VAL A 149 0.23 -21.38 -3.04
CA VAL A 149 -0.67 -22.09 -2.13
C VAL A 149 -2.03 -21.39 -2.07
N THR A 150 -2.06 -20.05 -2.07
CA THR A 150 -3.31 -19.27 -2.08
C THR A 150 -4.09 -19.49 -3.40
N TYR A 151 -3.39 -19.58 -4.53
CA TYR A 151 -4.01 -19.93 -5.83
C TYR A 151 -4.60 -21.34 -5.82
N LEU A 152 -3.90 -22.31 -5.24
CA LEU A 152 -4.37 -23.68 -5.11
C LEU A 152 -5.63 -23.75 -4.23
N TRP A 153 -5.63 -23.08 -3.08
CA TRP A 153 -6.80 -23.05 -2.19
C TRP A 153 -8.01 -22.40 -2.84
N LEU A 154 -7.84 -21.28 -3.55
CA LEU A 154 -8.94 -20.67 -4.27
C LEU A 154 -9.46 -21.58 -5.39
N ALA A 155 -8.58 -22.16 -6.19
CA ALA A 155 -8.97 -23.08 -7.26
C ALA A 155 -9.71 -24.31 -6.71
N CYS A 156 -9.21 -24.91 -5.61
CA CYS A 156 -9.88 -26.01 -4.92
C CYS A 156 -11.26 -25.59 -4.40
N THR A 157 -11.38 -24.38 -3.83
CA THR A 157 -12.65 -23.86 -3.32
C THR A 157 -13.67 -23.69 -4.45
N VAL A 158 -13.26 -23.12 -5.59
CA VAL A 158 -14.12 -22.99 -6.78
C VAL A 158 -14.55 -24.36 -7.30
N VAL A 159 -13.64 -25.34 -7.41
CA VAL A 159 -13.96 -26.71 -7.86
C VAL A 159 -14.95 -27.39 -6.91
N ILE A 160 -14.75 -27.26 -5.59
CA ILE A 160 -15.66 -27.81 -4.58
C ILE A 160 -17.05 -27.18 -4.71
N ILE A 161 -17.15 -25.86 -4.89
CA ILE A 161 -18.43 -25.18 -5.10
C ILE A 161 -19.13 -25.70 -6.37
N LEU A 162 -18.41 -25.83 -7.48
CA LEU A 162 -18.97 -26.35 -8.74
C LEU A 162 -19.45 -27.79 -8.61
N LEU A 163 -18.70 -28.64 -7.90
CA LEU A 163 -19.10 -30.03 -7.62
C LEU A 163 -20.35 -30.09 -6.74
N LEU A 164 -20.42 -29.25 -5.70
CA LEU A 164 -21.59 -29.15 -4.83
C LEU A 164 -22.82 -28.64 -5.62
N MET A 165 -22.64 -27.68 -6.52
CA MET A 165 -23.69 -27.21 -7.44
C MET A 165 -24.18 -28.32 -8.36
N TYR A 166 -23.26 -29.09 -8.95
CA TYR A 166 -23.61 -30.21 -9.83
C TYR A 166 -24.38 -31.31 -9.10
N ILE A 167 -23.93 -31.69 -7.89
CA ILE A 167 -24.62 -32.69 -7.05
C ILE A 167 -26.00 -32.19 -6.62
N ALA A 168 -26.12 -30.90 -6.24
CA ALA A 168 -27.40 -30.30 -5.87
C ALA A 168 -28.38 -30.22 -7.05
N TRP A 169 -27.87 -29.93 -8.26
CA TRP A 169 -28.67 -29.92 -9.48
C TRP A 169 -29.17 -31.32 -9.83
N ARG A 170 -28.28 -32.31 -9.89
CA ARG A 170 -28.64 -33.70 -10.19
C ARG A 170 -29.66 -34.26 -9.20
N SER A 171 -29.45 -34.03 -7.91
CA SER A 171 -30.37 -34.46 -6.84
C SER A 171 -31.69 -33.68 -6.76
N SER A 172 -31.89 -32.68 -7.62
CA SER A 172 -33.16 -31.97 -7.81
C SER A 172 -33.89 -32.41 -9.09
N CYS A 173 -33.20 -33.13 -10.00
CA CYS A 173 -33.78 -33.72 -11.21
C CYS A 173 -34.25 -35.17 -11.00
N ASP A 174 -33.68 -35.87 -10.01
CA ASP A 174 -34.16 -37.15 -9.46
C ASP A 174 -35.18 -36.92 -8.33
#